data_AF-A0A367K3F7-F1
#
_entry.id   AF-A0A367K3F7-F1
#
_cell.length_a   1.000
_cell.length_b   1.000
_cell.length_c   1.000
_cell.angle_alpha   90.00
_cell.angle_beta   90.00
_cell.angle_gamma   90.00
#
_symmetry.space_group_name_H-M   'P 1'
#
loop_
_entity.id
_entity.type
_entity.pdbx_description
1 polymer ?
#
loop_
_entity_poly.entity_id
_entity_poly.type
_entity_poly.pdbx_seq_one_letter_code
_entity_poly.pdbx_strand_id
1 'polypeptide(L)'
;MGKRNRAALLPTHLPQLQNLIKRDSKSYEAEFLQQWRHFQSTLSIFCLKPDEESKELCELVTFMSQVAQCYPDITKDFSQSIMDLLKEHCMVLHPEVRKSLVQALILLRNKGILDNTSLLPLFFTLFKCKDKHLREMLYSHIVNDIKNSNAKVKNNKLNKTLQSFMFTMLASATAGNSEENAIAAKKSVDVCVDLYHKNVWNDAKTVNVIAEACFSPITKISVTAVKFFLN
;
A
#
# COMPACT_ATOMS: atom_id res chain seq x y z
N MET A 1 6.62 22.04 40.18
CA MET A 1 5.30 21.91 39.52
C MET A 1 5.34 21.47 38.04
N GLY A 2 6.50 21.31 37.37
CA GLY A 2 6.56 20.98 35.93
C GLY A 2 6.46 19.50 35.50
N LYS A 3 6.66 18.52 36.41
CA LYS A 3 6.62 17.09 36.06
C LYS A 3 5.20 16.51 35.93
N ARG A 4 4.24 17.02 36.70
CA ARG A 4 2.83 16.56 36.71
C ARG A 4 2.07 16.94 35.43
N ASN A 5 2.30 18.15 34.90
CA ASN A 5 1.68 18.58 33.64
C ASN A 5 2.25 17.87 32.40
N ARG A 6 3.53 17.45 32.43
CA ARG A 6 4.10 16.64 31.34
C ARG A 6 3.46 15.26 31.25
N ALA A 7 3.14 14.62 32.38
CA ALA A 7 2.50 13.31 32.39
C ALA A 7 1.06 13.32 31.85
N ALA A 8 0.30 14.39 32.12
CA ALA A 8 -1.08 14.53 31.65
C ALA A 8 -1.21 14.80 30.14
N LEU A 9 -0.17 15.36 29.50
CA LEU A 9 -0.14 15.71 28.07
C LEU A 9 0.55 14.64 27.20
N LEU A 10 1.15 13.61 27.80
CA LEU A 10 1.83 12.54 27.07
C LEU A 10 0.90 11.75 26.12
N PRO A 11 -0.36 11.42 26.51
CA PRO A 11 -1.27 10.73 25.60
C PRO A 11 -1.68 11.59 24.40
N THR A 12 -1.72 12.92 24.54
CA THR A 12 -2.13 13.84 23.47
C THR A 12 -0.99 14.19 22.50
N HIS A 13 0.27 13.95 22.87
CA HIS A 13 1.42 14.29 22.05
C HIS A 13 2.09 13.04 21.43
N LEU A 14 1.43 12.49 20.41
CA LEU A 14 1.82 11.24 19.75
C LEU A 14 3.31 11.15 19.33
N PRO A 15 3.96 12.22 18.80
CA PRO A 15 5.37 12.13 18.43
C PRO A 15 6.31 11.92 19.63
N GLN A 16 5.96 12.50 20.79
CA GLN A 16 6.76 12.33 22.01
C GLN A 16 6.55 10.93 22.58
N LEU A 17 5.31 10.47 22.65
CA LEU A 17 4.98 9.11 23.09
C LEU A 17 5.65 8.06 22.20
N GLN A 18 5.66 8.26 20.88
CA GLN A 18 6.36 7.37 19.94
C GLN A 18 7.84 7.23 20.29
N ASN A 19 8.53 8.34 20.56
CA ASN A 19 9.96 8.31 20.89
C ASN A 19 10.23 7.61 22.22
N LEU A 20 9.32 7.74 23.19
CA LEU A 20 9.42 7.07 24.48
C LEU A 20 9.19 5.56 24.37
N ILE A 21 8.13 5.14 23.66
CA ILE A 21 7.84 3.73 23.39
C ILE A 21 9.01 3.05 22.67
N LYS A 22 9.60 3.72 21.66
CA LYS A 22 10.75 3.17 20.92
C LYS A 22 12.00 2.98 21.78
N ARG A 23 12.11 3.68 22.92
CA ARG A 23 13.21 3.54 23.87
C ARG A 23 12.94 2.47 24.93
N ASP A 24 11.71 2.42 25.43
CA ASP A 24 11.28 1.47 26.46
C ASP A 24 9.81 1.10 26.27
N SER A 25 9.54 0.05 25.51
CA SER A 25 8.16 -0.35 25.19
C SER A 25 7.40 -0.89 26.41
N LYS A 26 8.08 -1.48 27.39
CA LYS A 26 7.38 -2.09 28.54
C LYS A 26 6.76 -1.03 29.45
N SER A 27 7.46 0.08 29.67
CA SER A 27 7.01 1.13 30.58
C SER A 27 5.84 1.96 30.04
N TYR A 28 5.61 1.97 28.72
CA TYR A 28 4.59 2.79 28.05
C TYR A 28 3.45 1.95 27.42
N GLU A 29 3.29 0.70 27.87
CA GLU A 29 2.27 -0.20 27.35
C GLU A 29 0.85 0.30 27.63
N ALA A 30 0.61 0.89 28.81
CA ALA A 30 -0.70 1.43 29.19
C ALA A 30 -1.13 2.60 28.30
N GLU A 31 -0.22 3.53 28.04
CA GLU A 31 -0.44 4.67 27.14
C GLU A 31 -0.62 4.20 25.70
N PHE A 32 0.14 3.20 25.27
CA PHE A 32 -0.05 2.58 23.95
C PHE A 32 -1.45 1.95 23.83
N LEU A 33 -1.88 1.18 24.82
CA LEU A 33 -3.21 0.55 24.84
C LEU A 33 -4.34 1.59 24.83
N GLN A 34 -4.15 2.73 25.50
CA GLN A 34 -5.09 3.84 25.43
C GLN A 34 -5.23 4.37 23.99
N GLN A 35 -4.11 4.61 23.31
CA GLN A 35 -4.11 5.05 21.91
C GLN A 35 -4.63 3.97 20.96
N TRP A 36 -4.38 2.70 21.25
CA TRP A 36 -4.88 1.58 20.46
C TRP A 36 -6.41 1.51 20.50
N ARG A 37 -7.01 1.63 21.68
CA ARG A 37 -8.48 1.70 21.82
C ARG A 37 -9.05 2.93 21.13
N HIS A 38 -8.36 4.07 21.24
CA HIS A 38 -8.77 5.29 20.54
C HIS A 38 -8.77 5.09 19.03
N PHE A 39 -7.71 4.52 18.47
CA PHE A 39 -7.62 4.15 17.06
C PHE A 39 -8.77 3.22 16.65
N GLN A 40 -9.05 2.16 17.40
CA GLN A 40 -10.13 1.23 17.08
C GLN A 40 -11.50 1.94 17.04
N SER A 41 -11.80 2.76 18.04
CA SER A 41 -13.04 3.53 18.09
C SER A 41 -13.15 4.53 16.93
N THR A 42 -12.09 5.30 16.67
CA THR A 42 -12.07 6.27 15.57
C THR A 42 -12.20 5.59 14.21
N LEU A 43 -11.55 4.44 14.03
CA LEU A 43 -11.69 3.63 12.81
C LEU A 43 -13.13 3.14 12.63
N SER A 44 -13.77 2.60 13.68
CA SER A 44 -15.16 2.14 13.62
C SER A 44 -16.12 3.26 13.27
N ILE A 45 -15.94 4.46 13.84
CA ILE A 45 -16.74 5.65 13.51
C ILE A 45 -16.51 6.06 12.06
N PHE A 46 -15.25 6.09 11.62
CA PHE A 46 -14.87 6.48 10.27
C PHE A 46 -15.46 5.54 9.21
N CYS A 47 -15.54 4.23 9.47
CA CYS A 47 -16.19 3.29 8.56
C CYS A 47 -17.67 3.59 8.30
N LEU A 48 -18.35 4.35 9.17
CA LEU A 48 -19.72 4.81 8.92
C LEU A 48 -19.80 5.90 7.85
N LYS A 49 -18.73 6.70 7.68
CA LYS A 49 -18.68 7.81 6.73
C LYS A 49 -17.25 8.01 6.16
N PRO A 50 -16.80 7.12 5.27
CA PRO A 50 -15.39 7.06 4.81
C PRO A 50 -14.98 8.18 3.84
N ASP A 51 -15.92 9.01 3.38
CA ASP A 51 -15.66 10.15 2.47
C ASP A 51 -15.12 11.39 3.20
N GLU A 52 -15.27 11.46 4.53
CA GLU A 52 -14.79 12.62 5.29
C GLU A 52 -13.27 12.62 5.48
N GLU A 53 -12.69 13.81 5.57
CA GLU A 53 -11.30 13.95 6.01
C GLU A 53 -11.21 13.66 7.51
N SER A 54 -10.33 12.75 7.92
CA SER A 54 -10.04 12.48 9.33
C SER A 54 -8.56 12.62 9.62
N LYS A 55 -8.15 13.81 10.09
CA LYS A 55 -6.77 14.08 10.51
C LYS A 55 -6.37 13.24 11.71
N GLU A 56 -7.28 13.08 12.66
CA GLU A 56 -7.08 12.26 13.86
C GLU A 56 -6.79 10.81 13.50
N LEU A 57 -7.56 10.21 12.58
CA LEU A 57 -7.29 8.86 12.09
C LEU A 57 -5.91 8.75 11.42
N CYS A 58 -5.55 9.73 10.58
CA CYS A 58 -4.25 9.76 9.92
C CYS A 58 -3.08 9.81 10.92
N GLU A 59 -3.19 10.62 11.97
CA GLU A 59 -2.18 10.73 13.02
C GLU A 59 -2.06 9.43 13.82
N LEU A 60 -3.19 8.82 14.19
CA LEU A 60 -3.24 7.54 14.89
C LEU A 60 -2.65 6.41 14.05
N VAL A 61 -3.02 6.30 12.77
CA VAL A 61 -2.46 5.29 11.85
C VAL A 61 -0.95 5.46 11.69
N THR A 62 -0.48 6.70 11.57
CA THR A 62 0.95 7.01 11.50
C THR A 62 1.66 6.60 12.78
N PHE A 63 1.10 6.93 13.94
CA PHE A 63 1.65 6.52 15.24
C PHE A 63 1.71 4.99 15.37
N MET A 64 0.61 4.28 15.08
CA MET A 64 0.55 2.82 15.18
C MET A 64 1.56 2.14 14.25
N SER A 65 1.69 2.58 12.99
CA SER A 65 2.68 2.04 12.06
C SER A 65 4.14 2.29 12.51
N GLN A 66 4.38 3.36 13.28
CA GLN A 66 5.69 3.67 13.84
C GLN A 66 6.06 2.78 15.03
N VAL A 67 5.10 2.37 15.86
CA VAL A 67 5.33 1.57 17.08
C VAL A 67 4.92 0.11 16.97
N ALA A 68 4.34 -0.34 15.85
CA ALA A 68 3.86 -1.72 15.68
C ALA A 68 4.90 -2.81 16.02
N GLN A 69 6.18 -2.61 15.67
CA GLN A 69 7.25 -3.55 16.01
C GLN A 69 7.49 -3.70 17.52
N CYS A 70 7.14 -2.70 18.32
CA CYS A 70 7.30 -2.73 19.77
C CYS A 70 6.22 -3.58 20.47
N TYR A 71 5.07 -3.77 19.82
CA TYR A 71 3.92 -4.51 20.35
C TYR A 71 3.31 -5.44 19.29
N PRO A 72 4.05 -6.48 18.86
CA PRO A 72 3.63 -7.37 17.77
C PRO A 72 2.34 -8.13 18.08
N ASP A 73 2.14 -8.56 19.33
CA ASP A 73 0.98 -9.35 19.73
C ASP A 73 -0.33 -8.55 19.67
N ILE A 74 -0.27 -7.27 20.03
CA ILE A 74 -1.44 -6.37 20.05
C ILE A 74 -1.74 -5.88 18.63
N THR A 75 -0.71 -5.57 17.84
CA THR A 75 -0.86 -4.98 16.50
C THR A 75 -0.95 -6.00 15.36
N LYS A 76 -1.06 -7.29 15.66
CA LYS A 76 -1.12 -8.36 14.66
C LYS A 76 -2.18 -8.14 13.57
N ASP A 77 -3.35 -7.63 13.96
CA ASP A 77 -4.49 -7.43 13.07
C ASP A 77 -4.47 -6.03 12.41
N PHE A 78 -3.62 -5.12 12.89
CA PHE A 78 -3.55 -3.73 12.43
C PHE A 78 -3.37 -3.64 10.92
N SER A 79 -2.36 -4.33 10.41
CA SER A 79 -2.01 -4.26 8.99
C SER A 79 -3.13 -4.80 8.11
N GLN A 80 -3.80 -5.86 8.56
CA GLN A 80 -4.92 -6.47 7.84
C GLN A 80 -6.14 -5.53 7.82
N SER A 81 -6.47 -4.90 8.95
CA SER A 81 -7.56 -3.93 9.02
C SER A 81 -7.36 -2.74 8.08
N ILE A 82 -6.13 -2.21 7.97
CA ILE A 82 -5.83 -1.13 7.02
C ILE A 82 -5.93 -1.61 5.56
N MET A 83 -5.46 -2.83 5.28
CA MET A 83 -5.58 -3.41 3.95
C MET A 83 -7.03 -3.61 3.54
N ASP A 84 -7.90 -4.05 4.44
CA ASP A 84 -9.31 -4.31 4.15
C ASP A 84 -10.09 -2.99 4.00
N LEU A 85 -9.83 -1.99 4.83
CA LEU A 85 -10.37 -0.64 4.65
C LEU A 85 -10.03 -0.07 3.27
N LEU A 86 -8.78 -0.22 2.82
CA LEU A 86 -8.37 0.21 1.48
C LEU A 86 -9.04 -0.63 0.38
N LYS A 87 -9.18 -1.94 0.53
CA LYS A 87 -9.86 -2.78 -0.47
C LYS A 87 -11.32 -2.38 -0.65
N GLU A 88 -12.04 -2.21 0.45
CA GLU A 88 -13.48 -1.96 0.45
C GLU A 88 -13.83 -0.53 0.03
N HIS A 89 -13.06 0.46 0.49
CA HIS A 89 -13.43 1.87 0.35
C HIS A 89 -12.46 2.69 -0.50
N CYS A 90 -11.48 2.08 -1.22
CA CYS A 90 -10.46 2.83 -1.98
C CYS A 90 -11.01 3.95 -2.88
N MET A 91 -12.19 3.80 -3.47
CA MET A 91 -12.78 4.81 -4.37
C MET A 91 -13.45 5.97 -3.63
N VAL A 92 -13.96 5.74 -2.42
CA VAL A 92 -14.73 6.70 -1.64
C VAL A 92 -13.84 7.44 -0.62
N LEU A 93 -12.75 6.81 -0.17
CA LEU A 93 -11.85 7.41 0.81
C LEU A 93 -11.34 8.79 0.38
N HIS A 94 -11.33 9.73 1.34
CA HIS A 94 -10.69 11.02 1.16
C HIS A 94 -9.21 10.85 0.73
N PRO A 95 -8.69 11.62 -0.24
CA PRO A 95 -7.33 11.44 -0.78
C PRO A 95 -6.22 11.44 0.28
N GLU A 96 -6.29 12.35 1.26
CA GLU A 96 -5.28 12.42 2.34
C GLU A 96 -5.32 11.19 3.26
N VAL A 97 -6.51 10.68 3.58
CA VAL A 97 -6.64 9.45 4.37
C VAL A 97 -6.05 8.28 3.59
N ARG A 98 -6.45 8.12 2.32
CA ARG A 98 -5.92 7.08 1.43
C ARG A 98 -4.39 7.11 1.36
N LYS A 99 -3.80 8.29 1.21
CA LYS A 99 -2.35 8.49 1.19
C LYS A 99 -1.70 8.07 2.51
N SER A 100 -2.25 8.50 3.64
CA SER A 100 -1.76 8.13 4.98
C SER A 100 -1.78 6.62 5.21
N LEU A 101 -2.87 5.95 4.85
CA LEU A 101 -3.00 4.49 4.95
C LEU A 101 -1.95 3.76 4.10
N VAL A 102 -1.74 4.21 2.85
CA VAL A 102 -0.73 3.63 1.96
C VAL A 102 0.68 3.83 2.51
N GLN A 103 1.00 5.03 3.03
CA GLN A 103 2.29 5.30 3.65
C GLN A 103 2.53 4.42 4.89
N ALA A 104 1.50 4.19 5.71
CA ALA A 104 1.58 3.29 6.85
C ALA A 104 1.87 1.84 6.42
N LEU A 105 1.18 1.32 5.39
CA LEU A 105 1.45 -0.02 4.86
C LEU A 105 2.85 -0.15 4.27
N ILE A 106 3.33 0.86 3.53
CA ILE A 106 4.70 0.92 3.02
C ILE A 106 5.72 0.87 4.17
N LEU A 107 5.47 1.62 5.25
CA LEU A 107 6.35 1.61 6.42
C LEU A 107 6.39 0.24 7.10
N LEU A 108 5.24 -0.39 7.31
CA LEU A 108 5.13 -1.74 7.88
C LEU A 108 5.84 -2.78 7.01
N ARG A 109 5.75 -2.62 5.69
CA ARG A 109 6.48 -3.44 4.71
C ARG A 109 7.99 -3.27 4.82
N ASN A 110 8.48 -2.03 4.84
CA ASN A 110 9.91 -1.74 4.99
C ASN A 110 10.49 -2.28 6.30
N LYS A 111 9.65 -2.40 7.33
CA LYS A 111 9.95 -3.00 8.63
C LYS A 111 9.88 -4.54 8.66
N GLY A 112 9.49 -5.18 7.55
CA GLY A 112 9.37 -6.63 7.44
C GLY A 112 8.15 -7.23 8.17
N ILE A 113 7.19 -6.41 8.61
CA ILE A 113 5.96 -6.90 9.26
C ILE A 113 4.99 -7.46 8.22
N LEU A 114 4.94 -6.83 7.03
CA LEU A 114 4.03 -7.19 5.96
C LEU A 114 4.71 -7.96 4.82
N ASP A 115 4.04 -8.98 4.32
CA ASP A 115 4.47 -9.71 3.13
C ASP A 115 4.08 -8.97 1.84
N ASN A 116 4.95 -9.03 0.83
CA ASN A 116 4.73 -8.37 -0.46
C ASN A 116 3.70 -9.12 -1.31
N THR A 117 3.55 -10.43 -1.12
CA THR A 117 2.63 -11.25 -1.92
C THR A 117 1.18 -10.80 -1.77
N SER A 118 0.79 -10.34 -0.58
CA SER A 118 -0.58 -9.82 -0.32
C SER A 118 -0.69 -8.30 -0.51
N LEU A 119 0.38 -7.56 -0.23
CA LEU A 119 0.38 -6.09 -0.31
C LEU A 119 0.41 -5.55 -1.74
N LEU A 120 1.27 -6.11 -2.59
CA LEU A 120 1.45 -5.56 -3.94
C LEU A 120 0.19 -5.68 -4.82
N PRO A 121 -0.59 -6.78 -4.82
CA PRO A 121 -1.88 -6.84 -5.53
C PRO A 121 -2.86 -5.74 -5.10
N LEU A 122 -2.89 -5.39 -3.82
CA LEU A 122 -3.69 -4.26 -3.32
C LEU A 122 -3.19 -2.94 -3.92
N PHE A 123 -1.89 -2.69 -3.93
CA PHE A 123 -1.30 -1.49 -4.53
C PHE A 123 -1.57 -1.36 -6.03
N PHE A 124 -1.55 -2.46 -6.78
CA PHE A 124 -1.98 -2.45 -8.18
C PHE A 124 -3.46 -2.10 -8.34
N THR A 125 -4.32 -2.58 -7.43
CA THR A 125 -5.75 -2.24 -7.43
C THR A 125 -5.98 -0.75 -7.13
N LEU A 126 -5.16 -0.15 -6.26
CA LEU A 126 -5.23 1.27 -5.93
C LEU A 126 -4.87 2.20 -7.10
N PHE A 127 -4.27 1.71 -8.19
CA PHE A 127 -4.08 2.53 -9.39
C PHE A 127 -5.40 3.03 -10.01
N LYS A 128 -6.52 2.36 -9.69
CA LYS A 128 -7.85 2.78 -10.13
C LYS A 128 -8.26 4.15 -9.55
N CYS A 129 -7.80 4.50 -8.34
CA CYS A 129 -8.10 5.78 -7.70
C CYS A 129 -7.60 6.97 -8.53
N LYS A 130 -8.44 8.00 -8.73
CA LYS A 130 -8.13 9.20 -9.53
C LYS A 130 -7.21 10.19 -8.80
N ASP A 131 -6.04 9.72 -8.39
CA ASP A 131 -5.02 10.53 -7.70
C ASP A 131 -3.66 10.32 -8.36
N LYS A 132 -3.14 11.36 -9.02
CA LYS A 132 -1.86 11.30 -9.74
C LYS A 132 -0.68 11.08 -8.78
N HIS A 133 -0.67 11.79 -7.65
CA HIS A 133 0.43 11.74 -6.70
C HIS A 133 0.51 10.36 -6.02
N LEU A 134 -0.66 9.82 -5.63
CA LEU A 134 -0.73 8.48 -5.08
C LEU A 134 -0.25 7.42 -6.08
N ARG A 135 -0.65 7.52 -7.35
CA ARG A 135 -0.20 6.58 -8.40
C ARG A 135 1.31 6.63 -8.60
N GLU A 136 1.93 7.81 -8.57
CA GLU A 136 3.40 7.95 -8.67
C GLU A 136 4.13 7.34 -7.47
N MET A 137 3.59 7.54 -6.26
CA MET A 137 4.11 6.93 -5.02
C MET A 137 4.01 5.40 -5.08
N LEU A 138 2.84 4.87 -5.43
CA LEU A 138 2.60 3.42 -5.58
C LEU A 138 3.52 2.82 -6.64
N TYR A 139 3.62 3.45 -7.82
CA TYR A 139 4.48 3.00 -8.90
C TYR A 139 5.94 2.88 -8.44
N SER A 140 6.47 3.94 -7.82
CA SER A 140 7.85 3.99 -7.34
C SER A 140 8.11 2.93 -6.27
N HIS A 141 7.16 2.74 -5.34
CA HIS A 141 7.31 1.73 -4.28
C HIS A 141 7.23 0.30 -4.84
N ILE A 142 6.26 -0.01 -5.71
CA ILE A 142 6.08 -1.34 -6.30
C ILE A 142 7.35 -1.77 -7.04
N VAL A 143 7.87 -0.91 -7.92
CA VAL A 143 9.07 -1.22 -8.72
C VAL A 143 10.28 -1.46 -7.82
N ASN A 144 10.48 -0.60 -6.80
CA ASN A 144 11.61 -0.73 -5.88
C ASN A 144 11.48 -1.96 -4.96
N ASP A 145 10.29 -2.26 -4.42
CA ASP A 145 10.08 -3.42 -3.55
C ASP A 145 10.26 -4.74 -4.31
N ILE A 146 9.77 -4.83 -5.56
CA ILE A 146 9.98 -6.01 -6.41
C ILE A 146 11.47 -6.15 -6.76
N LYS A 147 12.14 -5.05 -7.13
CA LYS A 147 13.58 -5.05 -7.40
C LYS A 147 14.38 -5.54 -6.19
N ASN A 148 14.11 -4.98 -5.00
CA ASN A 148 14.79 -5.34 -3.76
C ASN A 148 14.52 -6.80 -3.37
N SER A 149 13.27 -7.26 -3.54
CA SER A 149 12.87 -8.65 -3.27
C SER A 149 13.54 -9.66 -4.19
N ASN A 150 14.03 -9.22 -5.35
CA ASN A 150 14.75 -10.04 -6.33
C ASN A 150 16.27 -9.76 -6.36
N ALA A 151 16.80 -8.88 -5.49
CA ALA A 151 18.18 -8.42 -5.56
C ALA A 151 19.22 -9.49 -5.21
N LYS A 152 18.91 -10.38 -4.25
CA LYS A 152 19.81 -11.49 -3.85
C LYS A 152 19.49 -12.78 -4.61
N VAL A 153 18.23 -13.18 -4.56
CA VAL A 153 17.70 -14.38 -5.22
C VAL A 153 16.36 -14.02 -5.82
N LYS A 154 16.07 -14.55 -7.02
CA LYS A 154 14.78 -14.34 -7.66
C LYS A 154 13.65 -14.90 -6.79
N ASN A 155 12.73 -14.05 -6.36
CA ASN A 155 11.56 -14.46 -5.60
C ASN A 155 10.47 -14.97 -6.56
N ASN A 156 10.65 -16.20 -7.04
CA ASN A 156 9.78 -16.82 -8.03
C ASN A 156 8.32 -16.93 -7.57
N LYS A 157 8.08 -17.11 -6.26
CA LYS A 157 6.72 -17.15 -5.70
C LYS A 157 6.02 -15.81 -5.90
N LEU A 158 6.67 -14.73 -5.46
CA LEU A 158 6.16 -13.37 -5.64
C LEU A 158 5.93 -13.05 -7.11
N ASN A 159 6.94 -13.27 -7.95
CA ASN A 159 6.90 -12.94 -9.37
C ASN A 159 5.74 -13.67 -10.05
N LYS A 160 5.59 -14.98 -9.82
CA LYS A 160 4.48 -15.76 -10.41
C LYS A 160 3.12 -15.24 -9.97
N THR A 161 2.94 -14.90 -8.69
CA THR A 161 1.68 -14.36 -8.16
C THR A 161 1.35 -13.02 -8.82
N LEU A 162 2.30 -12.10 -8.88
CA LEU A 162 2.06 -10.78 -9.46
C LEU A 162 1.83 -10.84 -10.97
N GLN A 163 2.61 -11.63 -11.70
CA GLN A 163 2.40 -11.85 -13.14
C GLN A 163 1.01 -12.45 -13.41
N SER A 164 0.56 -13.42 -12.60
CA SER A 164 -0.82 -13.93 -12.71
C SER A 164 -1.85 -12.84 -12.44
N PHE A 165 -1.61 -12.00 -11.43
CA PHE A 165 -2.48 -10.86 -11.13
C PHE A 165 -2.53 -9.84 -12.29
N MET A 166 -1.43 -9.64 -13.02
CA MET A 166 -1.40 -8.74 -14.19
C MET A 166 -2.34 -9.23 -15.30
N PHE A 167 -2.40 -10.53 -15.56
CA PHE A 167 -3.36 -11.09 -16.52
C PHE A 167 -4.81 -10.82 -16.10
N THR A 168 -5.13 -10.99 -14.81
CA THR A 168 -6.47 -10.67 -14.28
C THR A 168 -6.79 -9.19 -14.43
N MET A 169 -5.82 -8.30 -14.17
CA MET A 169 -5.99 -6.86 -14.35
C MET A 169 -6.24 -6.48 -15.81
N LEU A 170 -5.49 -7.04 -16.76
CA LEU A 170 -5.69 -6.82 -18.20
C LEU A 170 -7.07 -7.30 -18.65
N ALA A 171 -7.47 -8.51 -18.28
CA ALA A 171 -8.80 -9.05 -18.58
C ALA A 171 -9.93 -8.18 -17.99
N SER A 172 -9.75 -7.65 -16.78
CA SER A 172 -10.75 -6.77 -16.15
C SER A 172 -10.89 -5.42 -16.87
N ALA A 173 -9.85 -4.96 -17.57
CA ALA A 173 -9.88 -3.74 -18.36
C ALA A 173 -10.49 -3.93 -19.75
N THR A 174 -10.50 -5.16 -20.28
CA THR A 174 -11.14 -5.47 -21.57
C THR A 174 -12.62 -5.80 -21.41
N ALA A 175 -13.02 -6.41 -20.30
CA ALA A 175 -14.41 -6.83 -20.04
C ALA A 175 -15.34 -5.71 -19.54
N GLY A 176 -14.80 -4.61 -19.01
CA GLY A 176 -15.58 -3.52 -18.43
C GLY A 176 -15.19 -2.15 -18.98
N ASN A 177 -16.17 -1.38 -19.45
CA ASN A 177 -16.02 0.02 -19.89
C ASN A 177 -15.82 0.98 -18.68
N SER A 178 -14.92 0.66 -17.75
CA SER A 178 -14.54 1.56 -16.65
C SER A 178 -13.16 2.15 -16.95
N GLU A 179 -13.12 3.48 -17.10
CA GLU A 179 -11.90 4.25 -17.34
C GLU A 179 -10.86 4.00 -16.23
N GLU A 180 -11.32 3.77 -15.00
CA GLU A 180 -10.48 3.47 -13.85
C GLU A 180 -9.72 2.15 -14.02
N ASN A 181 -10.39 1.11 -14.53
CA ASN A 181 -9.76 -0.18 -14.83
C ASN A 181 -8.74 -0.03 -15.98
N ALA A 182 -9.06 0.77 -17.00
CA ALA A 182 -8.13 1.05 -18.10
C ALA A 182 -6.85 1.74 -17.63
N ILE A 183 -6.96 2.74 -16.73
CA ILE A 183 -5.80 3.42 -16.15
C ILE A 183 -4.95 2.46 -15.32
N ALA A 184 -5.59 1.64 -14.48
CA ALA A 184 -4.90 0.69 -13.62
C ALA A 184 -4.17 -0.38 -14.44
N ALA A 185 -4.81 -0.92 -15.48
CA ALA A 185 -4.18 -1.87 -16.40
C ALA A 185 -3.01 -1.23 -17.16
N LYS A 186 -3.16 0.00 -17.67
CA LYS A 186 -2.05 0.73 -18.32
C LYS A 186 -0.86 0.88 -17.38
N LYS A 187 -1.08 1.34 -16.14
CA LYS A 187 -0.02 1.49 -15.14
C LYS A 187 0.62 0.15 -14.75
N SER A 188 -0.17 -0.91 -14.73
CA SER A 188 0.33 -2.27 -14.47
C SER A 188 1.26 -2.76 -15.59
N VAL A 189 0.92 -2.49 -16.86
CA VAL A 189 1.79 -2.77 -18.01
C VAL A 189 3.07 -1.93 -17.96
N ASP A 190 2.98 -0.64 -17.62
CA ASP A 190 4.19 0.20 -17.44
C ASP A 190 5.15 -0.42 -16.42
N VAL A 191 4.64 -0.91 -15.27
CA VAL A 191 5.46 -1.58 -14.25
C VAL A 191 6.12 -2.83 -14.80
N CYS A 192 5.41 -3.65 -15.59
CA CYS A 192 5.97 -4.85 -16.21
C CYS A 192 7.12 -4.51 -17.17
N VAL A 193 6.92 -3.50 -18.02
CA VAL A 193 7.93 -3.01 -18.97
C VAL A 193 9.16 -2.50 -18.23
N ASP A 194 8.99 -1.70 -17.18
CA ASP A 194 10.09 -1.14 -16.39
C ASP A 194 10.88 -2.24 -15.63
N LEU A 195 10.19 -3.23 -15.07
CA LEU A 195 10.84 -4.39 -14.43
C LEU A 195 11.58 -5.29 -15.43
N TYR A 196 11.08 -5.41 -16.66
CA TYR A 196 11.77 -6.11 -17.74
C TYR A 196 13.06 -5.38 -18.13
N HIS A 197 13.00 -4.08 -18.40
CA HIS A 197 14.19 -3.27 -18.74
C HIS A 197 15.23 -3.24 -17.61
N LYS A 198 14.79 -3.35 -16.35
CA LYS A 198 15.70 -3.49 -15.19
C LYS A 198 16.26 -4.90 -15.00
N ASN A 199 16.02 -5.83 -15.92
CA ASN A 199 16.43 -7.24 -15.85
C ASN A 199 15.90 -8.00 -14.61
N VAL A 200 14.81 -7.54 -14.00
CA VAL A 200 14.20 -8.20 -12.83
C VAL A 200 13.23 -9.30 -13.29
N TRP A 201 12.33 -8.94 -14.20
CA TRP A 201 11.30 -9.82 -14.76
C TRP A 201 11.58 -10.09 -16.24
N ASN A 202 12.66 -10.84 -16.50
CA ASN A 202 13.12 -11.17 -17.86
C ASN A 202 12.72 -12.59 -18.31
N ASP A 203 11.55 -13.06 -17.88
CA ASP A 203 11.05 -14.40 -18.14
C ASP A 203 9.90 -14.42 -19.16
N ALA A 204 9.67 -15.58 -19.78
CA ALA A 204 8.64 -15.76 -20.80
C ALA A 204 7.24 -15.34 -20.33
N LYS A 205 6.91 -15.54 -19.04
CA LYS A 205 5.60 -15.16 -18.50
C LYS A 205 5.39 -13.64 -18.54
N THR A 206 6.42 -12.85 -18.24
CA THR A 206 6.36 -11.38 -18.33
C THR A 206 6.17 -10.93 -19.77
N VAL A 207 6.90 -11.51 -20.72
CA VAL A 207 6.75 -11.21 -22.14
C VAL A 207 5.34 -11.56 -22.62
N ASN A 208 4.77 -12.68 -22.16
CA ASN A 208 3.40 -13.07 -22.50
C ASN A 208 2.35 -12.08 -21.95
N VAL A 209 2.54 -11.54 -20.74
CA VAL A 209 1.66 -10.47 -20.21
C VAL A 209 1.70 -9.25 -21.12
N ILE A 210 2.88 -8.84 -21.58
CA ILE A 210 3.01 -7.67 -22.46
C ILE A 210 2.47 -7.98 -23.87
N ALA A 211 2.66 -9.19 -24.38
CA ALA A 211 2.09 -9.64 -25.65
C ALA A 211 0.56 -9.61 -25.64
N GLU A 212 -0.07 -10.06 -24.54
CA GLU A 212 -1.52 -9.98 -24.36
C GLU A 212 -2.00 -8.51 -24.38
N ALA A 213 -1.23 -7.61 -23.78
CA ALA A 213 -1.54 -6.19 -23.76
C ALA A 213 -1.51 -5.53 -25.16
N CYS A 214 -0.82 -6.11 -26.15
CA CYS A 214 -0.85 -5.64 -27.54
C CYS A 214 -2.25 -5.74 -28.16
N PHE A 215 -3.04 -6.72 -27.75
CA PHE A 215 -4.39 -6.98 -28.27
C PHE A 215 -5.49 -6.26 -27.46
N SER A 216 -5.11 -5.43 -26.49
CA SER A 216 -6.06 -4.65 -25.70
C SER A 216 -6.87 -3.68 -26.60
N PRO A 217 -8.20 -3.59 -26.44
CA PRO A 217 -9.05 -2.64 -27.15
C PRO A 217 -8.72 -1.17 -26.78
N ILE A 218 -8.06 -0.96 -25.65
CA ILE A 218 -7.63 0.35 -25.19
C ILE A 218 -6.31 0.73 -25.89
N THR A 219 -6.37 1.71 -26.79
CA THR A 219 -5.23 2.17 -27.61
C THR A 219 -3.98 2.53 -26.80
N LYS A 220 -4.13 3.15 -25.62
CA LYS A 220 -2.98 3.53 -24.78
C LYS A 220 -2.21 2.31 -24.25
N ILE A 221 -2.91 1.21 -23.96
CA ILE A 221 -2.32 -0.03 -23.49
C ILE A 221 -1.62 -0.73 -24.65
N SER A 222 -2.32 -0.90 -25.78
CA SER A 222 -1.76 -1.57 -26.95
C SER A 222 -0.54 -0.85 -27.50
N VAL A 223 -0.56 0.48 -27.60
CA VAL A 223 0.60 1.28 -28.03
C VAL A 223 1.79 1.11 -27.07
N THR A 224 1.55 1.03 -25.77
CA THR A 224 2.64 0.84 -24.78
C THR A 224 3.29 -0.54 -24.97
N ALA A 225 2.48 -1.58 -25.16
CA ALA A 225 2.95 -2.94 -25.39
C ALA A 225 3.64 -3.11 -26.75
N VAL A 226 3.09 -2.55 -27.83
CA VAL A 226 3.73 -2.60 -29.16
C VAL A 226 5.07 -1.87 -29.15
N LYS A 227 5.17 -0.71 -28.50
CA LYS A 227 6.46 0.00 -28.33
C LYS A 227 7.50 -0.81 -27.58
N PHE A 228 7.08 -1.67 -26.65
CA PHE A 228 7.99 -2.57 -25.96
C PHE A 228 8.58 -3.63 -26.90
N PHE A 229 7.83 -4.15 -27.86
CA PHE A 229 8.36 -5.15 -28.81
C PHE A 229 9.15 -4.54 -29.97
N LEU A 230 8.98 -3.25 -30.24
CA LEU A 230 9.72 -2.55 -31.29
C LEU A 230 11.08 -2.01 -30.82
N ASN A 231 11.29 -1.86 -29.51
CA ASN A 231 12.50 -1.30 -28.90
C ASN A 231 13.25 -2.36 -28.09
#